data_AF-A0A7V9MUQ9-F1
#
_entry.id   AF-A0A7V9MUQ9-F1
#
_cell.length_a   1.000
_cell.length_b   1.000
_cell.length_c   1.000
_cell.angle_alpha   90.00
_cell.angle_beta   90.00
_cell.angle_gamma   90.00
#
_symmetry.space_group_name_H-M   'P 1'
#
loop_
_entity.id
_entity.type
_entity.pdbx_description
1 polymer ?
#
loop_
_entity_poly.entity_id
_entity_poly.type
_entity_poly.pdbx_seq_one_letter_code
_entity_poly.pdbx_strand_id
1 'polypeptide(L)'
;MRSADFVQLATSTKREKKYVIAALMEEHGTKPLSKLERRHILGWKDKLASKPGAANKMLRTVKQLMTFAEARGFRADNIGKGIKMMRGGRWRAWTDTEMLMFEERWPLGTRERTGYALALFTGQRREDLVKLSWKSIAGEAFRLKQGKTGTDVVIPIHPELKEALAAVHPRHENAIIAGDRGQRLSPVYFGHLMANAIDKAGLTRGPKGCLLHGLRKTAGRLLAEAGALVAPITGHRTERMTAEYSRDANQEKLARPSVLKWARAGKKNKSGS
;
A
#
# COMPACT_ATOMS: atom_id res chain seq x y z
N MET A 1 22.76 4.29 -19.41
CA MET A 1 22.10 4.38 -18.08
C MET A 1 23.12 4.33 -16.93
N ARG A 2 23.95 5.36 -16.75
CA ARG A 2 24.92 5.45 -15.63
C ARG A 2 24.96 6.88 -15.08
N SER A 3 23.82 7.44 -14.66
CA SER A 3 23.83 8.71 -13.91
C SER A 3 24.07 8.42 -12.43
N ALA A 4 24.77 9.31 -11.73
CA ALA A 4 25.01 9.20 -10.29
C ALA A 4 23.68 9.02 -9.54
N ASP A 5 22.67 9.84 -9.87
CA ASP A 5 21.33 9.76 -9.29
C ASP A 5 20.68 8.39 -9.50
N PHE A 6 20.86 7.77 -10.69
CA PHE A 6 20.28 6.46 -10.98
C PHE A 6 20.97 5.35 -10.19
N VAL A 7 22.29 5.46 -9.98
CA VAL A 7 23.08 4.49 -9.21
C VAL A 7 22.67 4.51 -7.73
N GLN A 8 22.29 5.65 -7.17
CA GLN A 8 21.84 5.75 -5.77
C GLN A 8 20.42 5.21 -5.52
N LEU A 9 19.61 4.98 -6.58
CA LEU A 9 18.26 4.46 -6.40
C LEU A 9 18.26 3.02 -5.87
N ALA A 10 17.23 2.69 -5.09
CA ALA A 10 16.92 1.32 -4.69
C ALA A 10 16.75 0.40 -5.91
N THR A 11 17.14 -0.87 -5.78
CA THR A 11 17.09 -1.87 -6.86
C THR A 11 15.68 -2.03 -7.45
N SER A 12 14.64 -1.99 -6.62
CA SER A 12 13.24 -2.05 -7.05
C SER A 12 12.88 -0.85 -7.94
N THR A 13 13.26 0.36 -7.53
CA THR A 13 13.04 1.59 -8.30
C THR A 13 13.82 1.60 -9.61
N LYS A 14 15.05 1.09 -9.63
CA LYS A 14 15.83 0.91 -10.86
C LYS A 14 15.12 -0.03 -11.84
N ARG A 15 14.66 -1.19 -11.36
CA ARG A 15 13.93 -2.19 -12.18
C ARG A 15 12.65 -1.60 -12.76
N GLU A 16 11.87 -0.90 -11.95
CA GLU A 16 10.63 -0.25 -12.38
C GLU A 16 10.87 0.79 -13.47
N LYS A 17 11.89 1.64 -13.32
CA LYS A 17 12.26 2.61 -14.35
C LYS A 17 12.76 1.94 -15.62
N LYS A 18 13.63 0.93 -15.51
CA LYS A 18 14.12 0.17 -16.67
C LYS A 18 12.99 -0.43 -17.49
N TYR A 19 11.97 -0.98 -16.83
CA TYR A 19 10.81 -1.54 -17.52
C TYR A 19 10.04 -0.47 -18.33
N VAL A 20 9.76 0.68 -17.72
CA VAL A 20 9.09 1.79 -18.43
C VAL A 20 9.95 2.32 -19.58
N ILE A 21 11.27 2.43 -19.38
CA ILE A 21 12.19 2.91 -20.41
C ILE A 21 12.27 1.91 -21.56
N ALA A 22 12.34 0.61 -21.28
CA ALA A 22 12.36 -0.43 -22.31
C ALA A 22 11.11 -0.35 -23.20
N ALA A 23 9.91 -0.24 -22.60
CA ALA A 23 8.68 -0.09 -23.36
C ALA A 23 8.67 1.18 -24.23
N LEU A 24 9.19 2.30 -23.72
CA LEU A 24 9.33 3.53 -24.51
C LEU A 24 10.38 3.40 -25.62
N MET A 25 11.47 2.68 -25.38
CA MET A 25 12.53 2.44 -26.37
C MET A 25 12.04 1.54 -27.50
N GLU A 26 11.21 0.54 -27.19
CA GLU A 26 10.61 -0.36 -28.18
C GLU A 26 9.71 0.42 -29.16
N GLU A 27 8.84 1.30 -28.67
CA GLU A 27 7.92 2.06 -29.54
C GLU A 27 8.56 3.31 -30.18
N HIS A 28 9.55 3.92 -29.51
CA HIS A 28 10.03 5.27 -29.84
C HIS A 28 11.55 5.47 -29.82
N GLY A 29 12.34 4.43 -29.55
CA GLY A 29 13.78 4.56 -29.30
C GLY A 29 14.62 5.01 -30.49
N THR A 30 14.14 4.80 -31.72
CA THR A 30 14.81 5.24 -32.96
C THR A 30 14.49 6.69 -33.33
N LYS A 31 13.53 7.33 -32.65
CA LYS A 31 13.08 8.68 -32.98
C LYS A 31 14.02 9.72 -32.35
N PRO A 32 14.34 10.82 -33.04
CA PRO A 32 15.24 11.83 -32.53
C PRO A 32 14.61 12.55 -31.32
N LEU A 33 15.39 12.68 -30.24
CA LEU A 33 14.97 13.35 -29.01
C LEU A 33 14.59 14.82 -29.24
N SER A 34 15.23 15.50 -30.20
CA SER A 34 14.94 16.89 -30.57
C SER A 34 13.52 17.10 -31.11
N LYS A 35 12.91 16.08 -31.71
CA LYS A 35 11.52 16.11 -32.21
C LYS A 35 10.50 15.65 -31.16
N LEU A 36 10.95 15.25 -29.97
CA LEU A 36 10.03 14.88 -28.91
C LEU A 36 9.36 16.13 -28.34
N GLU A 37 8.06 16.26 -28.58
CA GLU A 37 7.25 17.36 -28.06
C GLU A 37 6.31 16.94 -26.91
N ARG A 38 5.80 17.95 -26.19
CA ARG A 38 4.82 17.75 -25.11
C ARG A 38 3.57 16.98 -25.55
N ARG A 39 3.08 17.21 -26.77
CA ARG A 39 1.90 16.51 -27.32
C ARG A 39 2.07 14.99 -27.34
N HIS A 40 3.28 14.48 -27.56
CA HIS A 40 3.56 13.05 -27.55
C HIS A 40 3.43 12.45 -26.14
N ILE A 41 3.97 13.16 -25.13
CA ILE A 41 3.86 12.73 -23.73
C ILE A 41 2.39 12.73 -23.27
N LEU A 42 1.61 13.72 -23.70
CA LEU A 42 0.17 13.76 -23.45
C LEU A 42 -0.54 12.60 -24.16
N GLY A 43 -0.22 12.32 -25.42
CA GLY A 43 -0.75 11.15 -26.13
C GLY A 43 -0.45 9.83 -25.41
N TRP A 44 0.77 9.63 -24.89
CA TRP A 44 1.10 8.45 -24.09
C TRP A 44 0.30 8.36 -22.79
N LYS A 45 0.09 9.51 -22.12
CA LYS A 45 -0.72 9.61 -20.92
C LYS A 45 -2.18 9.25 -21.23
N ASP A 46 -2.72 9.73 -22.34
CA ASP A 46 -4.12 9.53 -22.72
C ASP A 46 -4.38 8.09 -23.18
N LYS A 47 -3.41 7.45 -23.87
CA LYS A 47 -3.43 5.99 -24.10
C LYS A 47 -3.54 5.16 -22.81
N LEU A 48 -3.05 5.71 -21.69
CA LEU A 48 -3.08 5.07 -20.37
C LEU A 48 -4.21 5.61 -19.48
N ALA A 49 -5.23 6.28 -20.04
CA ALA A 49 -6.31 6.89 -19.26
C ALA A 49 -7.05 5.91 -18.34
N SER A 50 -7.25 4.66 -18.78
CA SER A 50 -7.85 3.58 -17.98
C SER A 50 -6.94 3.02 -16.88
N LYS A 51 -5.64 3.37 -16.90
CA LYS A 51 -4.61 2.88 -15.97
C LYS A 51 -3.84 4.05 -15.32
N PRO A 52 -4.47 4.85 -14.44
CA PRO A 52 -3.85 6.05 -13.86
C PRO A 52 -2.50 5.80 -13.16
N GLY A 53 -2.36 4.65 -12.51
CA GLY A 53 -1.10 4.25 -11.85
C GLY A 53 0.04 4.04 -12.86
N ALA A 54 -0.24 3.39 -13.99
CA ALA A 54 0.72 3.19 -15.07
C ALA A 54 1.07 4.52 -15.76
N ALA A 55 0.06 5.36 -16.04
CA ALA A 55 0.26 6.70 -16.59
C ALA A 55 1.18 7.56 -15.72
N ASN A 56 0.93 7.60 -14.40
CA ASN A 56 1.76 8.35 -13.45
C ASN A 56 3.18 7.82 -13.35
N LYS A 57 3.36 6.50 -13.47
CA LYS A 57 4.69 5.87 -13.50
C LYS A 57 5.46 6.27 -14.75
N MET A 58 4.82 6.19 -15.91
CA MET A 58 5.38 6.64 -17.19
C MET A 58 5.78 8.11 -17.12
N LEU A 59 4.86 9.00 -16.70
CA LEU A 59 5.12 10.43 -16.58
C LEU A 59 6.30 10.74 -15.66
N ARG A 60 6.41 10.06 -14.51
CA ARG A 60 7.51 10.27 -13.57
C ARG A 60 8.86 9.89 -14.18
N THR A 61 8.92 8.77 -14.88
CA THR A 61 10.12 8.31 -15.58
C THR A 61 10.50 9.26 -16.70
N VAL A 62 9.55 9.65 -17.56
CA VAL A 62 9.79 10.58 -18.68
C VAL A 62 10.27 11.94 -18.17
N LYS A 63 9.61 12.51 -17.15
CA LYS A 63 10.05 13.79 -16.54
C LYS A 63 11.49 13.73 -16.05
N GLN A 64 11.89 12.62 -15.43
CA GLN A 64 13.25 12.44 -14.95
C GLN A 64 14.25 12.26 -16.10
N LEU A 65 13.88 11.53 -17.15
CA LEU A 65 14.71 11.43 -18.36
C LEU A 65 14.91 12.81 -19.01
N MET A 66 13.85 13.62 -19.10
CA MET A 66 13.95 14.97 -19.65
C MET A 66 14.79 15.89 -18.78
N THR A 67 14.71 15.76 -17.44
CA THR A 67 15.58 16.49 -16.51
C THR A 67 17.04 16.10 -16.72
N PHE A 68 17.31 14.80 -16.91
CA PHE A 68 18.66 14.31 -17.21
C PHE A 68 19.16 14.81 -18.56
N ALA A 69 18.29 14.90 -19.57
CA ALA A 69 18.62 15.38 -20.90
C ALA A 69 18.94 16.88 -20.90
N GLU A 70 18.10 17.68 -20.24
CA GLU A 70 18.27 19.12 -20.05
C GLU A 70 19.60 19.43 -19.35
N ALA A 71 19.87 18.77 -18.22
CA ALA A 71 21.10 18.99 -17.44
C ALA A 71 22.41 18.61 -18.17
N ARG A 72 22.33 17.92 -19.31
CA ARG A 72 23.48 17.49 -20.12
C ARG A 72 23.51 18.12 -21.50
N GLY A 73 22.63 19.09 -21.77
CA GLY A 73 22.58 19.78 -23.05
C GLY A 73 22.05 18.92 -24.21
N PHE A 74 21.48 17.74 -23.96
CA PHE A 74 20.83 16.95 -25.01
C PHE A 74 19.54 17.62 -25.53
N ARG A 75 18.97 18.53 -24.73
CA ARG A 75 17.84 19.38 -25.09
C ARG A 75 17.85 20.64 -24.22
N ALA A 76 17.24 21.73 -24.69
CA ALA A 76 17.24 23.01 -23.98
C ALA A 76 16.21 23.11 -22.84
N ASP A 77 15.21 22.24 -22.82
CA ASP A 77 14.07 22.34 -21.91
C ASP A 77 13.61 20.97 -21.39
N ASN A 78 12.62 20.95 -20.50
CA ASN A 78 11.91 19.75 -20.04
C ASN A 78 10.40 19.80 -20.36
N ILE A 79 10.01 19.18 -21.48
CA ILE A 79 8.63 19.09 -22.00
C ILE A 79 7.66 18.36 -21.08
N GLY A 80 8.18 17.54 -20.15
CA GLY A 80 7.39 16.87 -19.13
C GLY A 80 7.04 17.76 -17.93
N LYS A 81 7.76 18.88 -17.75
CA LYS A 81 7.56 19.81 -16.62
C LYS A 81 6.13 20.34 -16.63
N GLY A 82 5.52 20.45 -15.45
CA GLY A 82 4.15 20.96 -15.28
C GLY A 82 3.00 20.03 -15.73
N ILE A 83 3.26 18.89 -16.38
CA ILE A 83 2.17 17.95 -16.71
C ILE A 83 1.56 17.40 -15.41
N LYS A 84 0.26 17.62 -15.19
CA LYS A 84 -0.43 17.13 -13.98
C LYS A 84 -0.51 15.61 -13.98
N MET A 85 -0.19 15.00 -12.84
CA MET A 85 -0.39 13.57 -12.61
C MET A 85 -1.89 13.26 -12.56
N MET A 86 -2.28 12.07 -13.01
CA MET A 86 -3.65 11.58 -12.86
C MET A 86 -3.96 11.32 -11.39
N ARG A 87 -5.20 11.59 -10.98
CA ARG A 87 -5.68 11.16 -9.65
C ARG A 87 -5.65 9.64 -9.60
N GLY A 88 -4.91 9.10 -8.64
CA GLY A 88 -4.88 7.65 -8.40
C GLY A 88 -6.08 7.21 -7.57
N GLY A 89 -6.35 5.90 -7.57
CA GLY A 89 -7.27 5.29 -6.60
C GLY A 89 -6.71 5.39 -5.18
N ARG A 90 -7.61 5.43 -4.18
CA ARG A 90 -7.26 5.31 -2.77
C ARG A 90 -7.61 3.91 -2.27
N TRP A 91 -6.69 3.32 -1.51
CA TRP A 91 -6.96 2.09 -0.77
C TRP A 91 -7.79 2.43 0.46
N ARG A 92 -8.93 1.76 0.66
CA ARG A 92 -9.76 1.93 1.86
C ARG A 92 -9.35 0.96 2.97
N ALA A 93 -9.71 1.31 4.20
CA ALA A 93 -9.71 0.35 5.31
C ALA A 93 -10.79 -0.71 5.09
N TRP A 94 -10.55 -1.90 5.61
CA TRP A 94 -11.52 -2.99 5.68
C TRP A 94 -12.53 -2.69 6.80
N THR A 95 -13.79 -3.09 6.59
CA THR A 95 -14.82 -3.01 7.62
C THR A 95 -14.70 -4.20 8.58
N ASP A 96 -15.33 -4.10 9.75
CA ASP A 96 -15.30 -5.18 10.74
C ASP A 96 -15.97 -6.46 10.20
N THR A 97 -17.04 -6.33 9.43
CA THR A 97 -17.69 -7.46 8.74
C THR A 97 -16.75 -8.14 7.74
N GLU A 98 -15.99 -7.37 6.96
CA GLU A 98 -15.06 -7.93 5.98
C GLU A 98 -13.85 -8.59 6.63
N MET A 99 -13.42 -8.06 7.78
CA MET A 99 -12.43 -8.73 8.63
C MET A 99 -12.99 -10.09 9.06
N LEU A 100 -14.14 -10.12 9.72
CA LEU A 100 -14.81 -11.36 10.17
C LEU A 100 -14.97 -12.39 9.06
N MET A 101 -15.46 -11.99 7.89
CA MET A 101 -15.60 -12.88 6.72
C MET A 101 -14.26 -13.50 6.28
N PHE A 102 -13.17 -12.73 6.33
CA PHE A 102 -11.85 -13.25 6.01
C PHE A 102 -11.37 -14.25 7.07
N GLU A 103 -11.62 -13.97 8.35
CA GLU A 103 -11.22 -14.83 9.47
C GLU A 103 -11.97 -16.16 9.47
N GLU A 104 -13.27 -16.12 9.16
CA GLU A 104 -14.12 -17.30 9.02
C GLU A 104 -13.68 -18.18 7.84
N ARG A 105 -13.33 -17.55 6.70
CA ARG A 105 -12.84 -18.28 5.53
C ARG A 105 -11.46 -18.91 5.75
N TRP A 106 -10.60 -18.24 6.52
CA TRP A 106 -9.21 -18.61 6.71
C TRP A 106 -8.93 -18.81 8.21
N PRO A 107 -9.12 -20.03 8.75
CA PRO A 107 -8.89 -20.30 10.16
C PRO A 107 -7.40 -20.18 10.54
N LEU A 108 -7.15 -20.13 11.86
CA LEU A 108 -5.80 -20.13 12.43
C LEU A 108 -4.97 -21.32 11.90
N GLY A 109 -3.68 -21.09 11.72
CA GLY A 109 -2.74 -22.07 11.13
C GLY A 109 -2.66 -22.02 9.60
N THR A 110 -3.61 -21.40 8.92
CA THR A 110 -3.46 -21.12 7.48
C THR A 110 -2.44 -20.00 7.21
N ARG A 111 -1.79 -20.08 6.05
CA ARG A 111 -0.82 -19.07 5.61
C ARG A 111 -1.50 -17.72 5.31
N GLU A 112 -2.71 -17.77 4.80
CA GLU A 112 -3.60 -16.63 4.53
C GLU A 112 -3.94 -15.88 5.82
N ARG A 113 -4.39 -16.61 6.87
CA ARG A 113 -4.68 -16.05 8.19
C ARG A 113 -3.45 -15.41 8.83
N THR A 114 -2.30 -16.07 8.72
CA THR A 114 -1.01 -15.56 9.22
C THR A 114 -0.61 -14.26 8.50
N GLY A 115 -0.72 -14.23 7.17
CA GLY A 115 -0.41 -13.05 6.37
C GLY A 115 -1.35 -11.87 6.65
N TYR A 116 -2.64 -12.15 6.84
CA TYR A 116 -3.64 -11.18 7.27
C TYR A 116 -3.32 -10.60 8.65
N ALA A 117 -3.11 -11.46 9.66
CA ALA A 117 -2.87 -11.04 11.04
C ALA A 117 -1.60 -10.18 11.14
N LEU A 118 -0.51 -10.61 10.50
CA LEU A 118 0.70 -9.81 10.44
C LEU A 118 0.46 -8.46 9.77
N ALA A 119 -0.26 -8.40 8.65
CA ALA A 119 -0.54 -7.15 7.96
C ALA A 119 -1.40 -6.18 8.80
N LEU A 120 -2.41 -6.70 9.50
CA LEU A 120 -3.33 -5.92 10.33
C LEU A 120 -2.64 -5.42 11.61
N PHE A 121 -2.07 -6.31 12.41
CA PHE A 121 -1.60 -5.96 13.75
C PHE A 121 -0.23 -5.28 13.75
N THR A 122 0.61 -5.51 12.73
CA THR A 122 1.88 -4.78 12.61
C THR A 122 1.76 -3.53 11.74
N GLY A 123 0.71 -3.45 10.92
CA GLY A 123 0.53 -2.39 9.93
C GLY A 123 1.65 -2.31 8.89
N GLN A 124 2.56 -3.28 8.77
CA GLN A 124 3.76 -3.16 7.93
C GLN A 124 3.47 -3.29 6.42
N ARG A 125 4.43 -2.85 5.59
CA ARG A 125 4.30 -2.96 4.12
C ARG A 125 4.54 -4.41 3.70
N ARG A 126 3.91 -4.81 2.59
CA ARG A 126 4.09 -6.13 1.96
C ARG A 126 5.55 -6.58 1.84
N GLU A 127 6.46 -5.67 1.47
CA GLU A 127 7.89 -5.95 1.32
C GLU A 127 8.61 -6.22 2.64
N ASP A 128 8.09 -5.68 3.74
CA ASP A 128 8.62 -5.86 5.09
C ASP A 128 8.01 -7.13 5.74
N LEU A 129 6.72 -7.39 5.50
CA LEU A 129 6.00 -8.57 6.01
C LEU A 129 6.68 -9.89 5.62
N VAL A 130 7.08 -10.04 4.35
CA VAL A 130 7.75 -11.27 3.88
C VAL A 130 9.17 -11.46 4.41
N LYS A 131 9.74 -10.43 5.06
CA LYS A 131 11.07 -10.50 5.68
C LYS A 131 11.00 -10.86 7.16
N LEU A 132 9.81 -10.83 7.77
CA LEU A 132 9.63 -11.19 9.17
C LEU A 132 9.98 -12.66 9.36
N SER A 133 10.80 -12.90 10.38
CA SER A 133 11.25 -14.22 10.81
C SER A 133 11.02 -14.36 12.30
N TRP A 134 11.11 -15.58 12.83
CA TRP A 134 10.98 -15.80 14.27
C TRP A 134 12.09 -15.08 15.06
N LYS A 135 13.27 -14.91 14.46
CA LYS A 135 14.39 -14.11 15.01
C LYS A 135 14.08 -12.61 15.10
N SER A 136 13.04 -12.14 14.43
CA SER A 136 12.57 -10.75 14.53
C SER A 136 11.75 -10.49 15.79
N ILE A 137 11.36 -11.54 16.52
CA ILE A 137 10.63 -11.45 17.78
C ILE A 137 11.64 -11.42 18.93
N ALA A 138 11.55 -10.38 19.77
CA ALA A 138 12.36 -10.23 20.97
C ALA A 138 11.44 -9.96 22.16
N GLY A 139 11.22 -11.00 22.98
CA GLY A 139 10.19 -10.98 24.03
C GLY A 139 8.79 -10.88 23.42
N GLU A 140 8.01 -9.90 23.85
CA GLU A 140 6.62 -9.67 23.41
C GLU A 140 6.51 -8.65 22.25
N ALA A 141 7.58 -8.42 21.48
CA ALA A 141 7.59 -7.43 20.40
C ALA A 141 8.38 -7.88 19.17
N PHE A 142 7.95 -7.41 17.98
CA PHE A 142 8.76 -7.41 16.78
C PHE A 142 9.75 -6.24 16.78
N ARG A 143 10.99 -6.51 16.35
CA ARG A 143 11.98 -5.47 16.02
C ARG A 143 12.35 -5.59 14.55
N LEU A 144 12.12 -4.55 13.77
CA LEU A 144 12.49 -4.53 12.36
C LEU A 144 12.93 -3.15 11.87
N LYS A 145 13.73 -3.16 10.80
CA LYS A 145 14.07 -1.97 10.02
C LYS A 145 13.28 -1.96 8.73
N GLN A 146 12.41 -0.96 8.55
CA GLN A 146 11.57 -0.85 7.35
C GLN A 146 12.43 -0.64 6.10
N GLY A 147 12.24 -1.44 5.05
CA GLY A 147 13.08 -1.38 3.86
C GLY A 147 12.92 -0.10 3.04
N LYS A 148 11.71 0.48 3.02
CA LYS A 148 11.42 1.68 2.20
C LYS A 148 11.96 2.97 2.82
N THR A 149 11.89 3.08 4.15
CA THR A 149 12.21 4.30 4.89
C THR A 149 13.55 4.19 5.61
N GLY A 150 13.98 2.99 5.96
CA GLY A 150 15.12 2.74 6.84
C GLY A 150 14.82 3.00 8.32
N THR A 151 13.56 3.19 8.70
CA THR A 151 13.16 3.44 10.09
C THR A 151 13.16 2.14 10.89
N ASP A 152 13.84 2.14 12.03
CA ASP A 152 13.76 1.10 13.05
C ASP A 152 12.44 1.24 13.82
N VAL A 153 11.69 0.14 13.92
CA VAL A 153 10.39 0.10 14.60
C VAL A 153 10.34 -1.09 15.56
N VAL A 154 9.77 -0.83 16.74
CA VAL A 154 9.45 -1.84 17.74
C VAL A 154 7.93 -1.93 17.81
N ILE A 155 7.39 -3.13 17.58
CA ILE A 155 5.94 -3.35 17.47
C ILE A 155 5.54 -4.40 18.49
N PRO A 156 4.87 -4.02 19.59
CA PRO A 156 4.29 -4.98 20.54
C PRO A 156 3.37 -5.98 19.83
N ILE A 157 3.42 -7.24 20.24
CA ILE A 157 2.61 -8.30 19.66
C ILE A 157 1.20 -8.22 20.26
N HIS A 158 0.22 -7.93 19.41
CA HIS A 158 -1.19 -7.96 19.80
C HIS A 158 -1.59 -9.39 20.23
N PRO A 159 -2.47 -9.58 21.24
CA PRO A 159 -2.91 -10.91 21.67
C PRO A 159 -3.43 -11.80 20.53
N GLU A 160 -4.30 -11.28 19.66
CA GLU A 160 -4.77 -12.05 18.49
C GLU A 160 -3.64 -12.36 17.48
N LEU A 161 -2.62 -11.50 17.37
CA LEU A 161 -1.45 -11.82 16.56
C LEU A 161 -0.64 -12.95 17.21
N LYS A 162 -0.53 -12.97 18.55
CA LYS A 162 0.14 -14.03 19.29
C LYS A 162 -0.52 -15.39 19.03
N GLU A 163 -1.85 -15.44 19.02
CA GLU A 163 -2.62 -16.65 18.68
C GLU A 163 -2.38 -17.10 17.24
N ALA A 164 -2.44 -16.17 16.27
CA ALA A 164 -2.13 -16.48 14.88
C ALA A 164 -0.70 -17.01 14.67
N LEU A 165 0.28 -16.43 15.37
CA LEU A 165 1.66 -16.90 15.37
C LEU A 165 1.83 -18.26 16.04
N ALA A 166 1.10 -18.51 17.13
CA ALA A 166 1.14 -19.78 17.84
C ALA A 166 0.70 -20.94 16.93
N ALA A 167 -0.34 -20.71 16.12
CA ALA A 167 -0.91 -21.69 15.21
C ALA A 167 -0.07 -21.99 13.95
N VAL A 168 1.00 -21.23 13.67
CA VAL A 168 1.84 -21.46 12.48
C VAL A 168 2.57 -22.80 12.58
N HIS A 169 2.27 -23.72 11.67
CA HIS A 169 2.93 -25.02 11.54
C HIS A 169 3.04 -25.45 10.06
N PRO A 170 4.19 -26.02 9.62
CA PRO A 170 5.46 -26.09 10.35
C PRO A 170 6.12 -24.71 10.50
N ARG A 171 6.89 -24.53 11.58
CA ARG A 171 7.68 -23.30 11.79
C ARG A 171 9.00 -23.38 11.04
N HIS A 172 9.25 -22.41 10.18
CA HIS A 172 10.53 -22.25 9.50
C HIS A 172 11.29 -21.06 10.08
N GLU A 173 12.51 -21.27 10.58
CA GLU A 173 13.27 -20.22 11.29
C GLU A 173 13.39 -18.91 10.51
N ASN A 174 13.59 -19.02 9.20
CA ASN A 174 13.95 -17.90 8.34
C ASN A 174 12.75 -17.06 7.87
N ALA A 175 11.51 -17.52 8.06
CA ALA A 175 10.30 -16.85 7.58
C ALA A 175 9.07 -17.24 8.41
N ILE A 176 8.29 -16.25 8.83
CA ILE A 176 6.97 -16.51 9.43
C ILE A 176 5.96 -16.87 8.32
N ILE A 177 5.96 -16.11 7.23
CA ILE A 177 5.16 -16.40 6.03
C ILE A 177 6.05 -17.15 5.03
N ALA A 178 6.09 -18.47 5.15
CA ALA A 178 6.94 -19.33 4.35
C ALA A 178 6.23 -19.93 3.13
N GLY A 179 7.00 -20.24 2.10
CA GLY A 179 6.61 -21.19 1.06
C GLY A 179 6.66 -22.63 1.59
N ASP A 180 6.19 -23.57 0.79
CA ASP A 180 5.99 -24.97 1.23
C ASP A 180 7.32 -25.69 1.57
N ARG A 181 8.46 -25.14 1.15
CA ARG A 181 9.82 -25.62 1.49
C ARG A 181 10.53 -24.73 2.51
N GLY A 182 9.81 -23.87 3.23
CA GLY A 182 10.37 -22.98 4.25
C GLY A 182 11.06 -21.72 3.74
N GLN A 183 11.07 -21.51 2.42
CA GLN A 183 11.68 -20.34 1.81
C GLN A 183 10.85 -19.07 2.02
N ARG A 184 11.52 -17.91 2.10
CA ARG A 184 10.84 -16.62 2.10
C ARG A 184 10.06 -16.44 0.79
N LEU A 185 8.80 -16.01 0.91
CA LEU A 185 8.03 -15.62 -0.27
C LEU A 185 8.58 -14.33 -0.86
N SER A 186 8.54 -14.22 -2.19
CA SER A 186 8.77 -12.93 -2.83
C SER A 186 7.60 -11.98 -2.50
N PRO A 187 7.85 -10.65 -2.39
CA PRO A 187 6.76 -9.69 -2.17
C PRO A 187 5.66 -9.76 -3.23
N VAL A 188 6.01 -10.10 -4.47
CA VAL A 188 5.05 -10.25 -5.57
C VAL A 188 4.17 -11.46 -5.34
N TYR A 189 4.78 -12.62 -5.06
CA TYR A 189 4.05 -13.85 -4.82
C TYR A 189 3.14 -13.74 -3.59
N PHE A 190 3.63 -13.19 -2.48
CA PHE A 190 2.80 -12.93 -1.30
C PHE A 190 1.63 -11.99 -1.61
N GLY A 191 1.84 -10.99 -2.49
CA GLY A 191 0.76 -10.15 -2.98
C GLY A 191 -0.32 -10.92 -3.74
N HIS A 192 0.07 -11.83 -4.63
CA HIS A 192 -0.88 -12.68 -5.36
C HIS A 192 -1.58 -13.69 -4.44
N LEU A 193 -0.85 -14.28 -3.49
CA LEU A 193 -1.42 -15.16 -2.47
C LEU A 193 -2.55 -14.44 -1.72
N MET A 194 -2.29 -13.24 -1.22
CA MET A 194 -3.31 -12.48 -0.49
C MET A 194 -4.46 -12.03 -1.40
N ALA A 195 -4.19 -11.64 -2.65
CA ALA A 195 -5.26 -11.30 -3.59
C ALA A 195 -6.20 -12.50 -3.85
N ASN A 196 -5.63 -13.69 -4.07
CA ASN A 196 -6.40 -14.92 -4.24
C ASN A 196 -7.17 -15.29 -2.96
N ALA A 197 -6.57 -15.09 -1.79
CA ALA A 197 -7.21 -15.34 -0.51
C ALA A 197 -8.43 -14.44 -0.28
N ILE A 198 -8.30 -13.15 -0.61
CA ILE A 198 -9.37 -12.16 -0.54
C ILE A 198 -10.50 -12.50 -1.52
N ASP A 199 -10.14 -12.92 -2.73
CA ASP A 199 -11.11 -13.33 -3.77
C ASP A 199 -11.92 -14.55 -3.34
N LYS A 200 -11.24 -15.58 -2.83
CA LYS A 200 -11.87 -16.79 -2.27
C LYS A 200 -12.71 -16.52 -1.02
N ALA A 201 -12.49 -15.41 -0.32
CA ALA A 201 -13.35 -14.94 0.77
C ALA A 201 -14.53 -14.08 0.27
N GLY A 202 -14.65 -13.85 -1.03
CA GLY A 202 -15.74 -13.07 -1.65
C GLY A 202 -15.58 -11.55 -1.51
N LEU A 203 -14.41 -11.07 -1.12
CA LEU A 203 -14.19 -9.66 -0.72
C LEU A 203 -13.69 -8.75 -1.86
N THR A 204 -13.53 -9.27 -3.07
CA THR A 204 -12.98 -8.55 -4.24
C THR A 204 -14.02 -7.82 -5.09
N ARG A 205 -15.31 -7.92 -4.78
CA ARG A 205 -16.38 -7.41 -5.67
C ARG A 205 -16.47 -5.87 -5.67
N GLY A 206 -16.38 -5.29 -6.87
CA GLY A 206 -16.63 -3.87 -7.16
C GLY A 206 -15.41 -2.93 -7.08
N PRO A 207 -15.58 -1.65 -7.44
CA PRO A 207 -14.48 -0.65 -7.52
C PRO A 207 -13.84 -0.29 -6.15
N LYS A 208 -14.30 -0.91 -5.06
CA LYS A 208 -13.83 -0.71 -3.69
C LYS A 208 -13.47 -2.02 -2.98
N GLY A 209 -13.22 -3.12 -3.69
CA GLY A 209 -12.88 -4.41 -3.07
C GLY A 209 -11.70 -4.35 -2.08
N CYS A 210 -11.67 -5.31 -1.16
CA CYS A 210 -10.60 -5.44 -0.17
C CYS A 210 -9.25 -5.73 -0.83
N LEU A 211 -8.19 -5.18 -0.26
CA LEU A 211 -6.81 -5.40 -0.73
C LEU A 211 -5.87 -5.48 0.45
N LEU A 212 -4.75 -6.18 0.29
CA LEU A 212 -3.72 -6.34 1.33
C LEU A 212 -3.25 -4.98 1.89
N HIS A 213 -3.05 -3.98 1.03
CA HIS A 213 -2.65 -2.65 1.48
C HIS A 213 -3.74 -1.94 2.29
N GLY A 214 -5.01 -2.33 2.10
CA GLY A 214 -6.14 -1.88 2.91
C GLY A 214 -6.01 -2.30 4.37
N LEU A 215 -5.39 -3.44 4.70
CA LEU A 215 -5.18 -3.86 6.10
C LEU A 215 -4.27 -2.90 6.88
N ARG A 216 -3.26 -2.31 6.23
CA ARG A 216 -2.48 -1.24 6.84
C ARG A 216 -3.33 0.01 7.10
N LYS A 217 -4.34 0.27 6.25
CA LYS A 217 -5.30 1.35 6.50
C LYS A 217 -6.23 1.00 7.66
N THR A 218 -6.68 -0.26 7.74
CA THR A 218 -7.46 -0.81 8.85
C THR A 218 -6.72 -0.71 10.18
N ALA A 219 -5.43 -1.08 10.23
CA ALA A 219 -4.58 -0.94 11.41
C ALA A 219 -4.58 0.51 11.93
N GLY A 220 -4.43 1.49 11.03
CA GLY A 220 -4.48 2.90 11.38
C GLY A 220 -5.85 3.36 11.89
N ARG A 221 -6.94 2.83 11.31
CA ARG A 221 -8.31 3.07 11.77
C ARG A 221 -8.51 2.53 13.19
N LEU A 222 -8.22 1.25 13.42
CA LEU A 222 -8.43 0.59 14.72
C LEU A 222 -7.63 1.25 15.83
N LEU A 223 -6.36 1.61 15.55
CA LEU A 223 -5.54 2.36 16.51
C LEU A 223 -6.13 3.73 16.83
N ALA A 224 -6.62 4.46 15.81
CA ALA A 224 -7.24 5.76 16.02
C ALA A 224 -8.57 5.65 16.80
N GLU A 225 -9.38 4.64 16.52
CA GLU A 225 -10.63 4.35 17.25
C GLU A 225 -10.37 4.01 18.71
N ALA A 226 -9.28 3.30 19.00
CA ALA A 226 -8.79 2.99 20.35
C ALA A 226 -8.12 4.17 21.05
N GLY A 227 -8.02 5.35 20.42
CA GLY A 227 -7.33 6.52 20.98
C GLY A 227 -5.80 6.38 21.05
N ALA A 228 -5.22 5.38 20.38
CA ALA A 228 -3.78 5.14 20.36
C ALA A 228 -3.07 5.95 19.28
N LEU A 229 -1.78 6.22 19.50
CA LEU A 229 -0.93 6.85 18.49
C LEU A 229 -0.68 5.90 17.32
N VAL A 230 -1.06 6.31 16.11
CA VAL A 230 -0.93 5.49 14.89
C VAL A 230 0.51 5.43 14.37
N ALA A 231 1.28 6.52 14.55
CA ALA A 231 2.60 6.70 13.94
C ALA A 231 3.65 5.66 14.41
N PRO A 232 3.77 5.31 15.71
CA PRO A 232 4.78 4.36 16.18
C PRO A 232 4.63 2.96 15.56
N ILE A 233 3.40 2.49 15.39
CA ILE A 233 3.13 1.13 14.88
C ILE A 233 3.22 1.10 13.35
N THR A 234 2.62 2.07 12.67
CA THR A 234 2.62 2.09 11.21
C THR A 234 3.95 2.59 10.61
N GLY A 235 4.76 3.34 11.35
CA GLY A 235 6.00 3.96 10.86
C GLY A 235 5.76 5.11 9.88
N HIS A 236 4.64 5.83 10.04
CA HIS A 236 4.40 7.07 9.30
C HIS A 236 5.23 8.22 9.89
N ARG A 237 5.95 8.95 9.04
CA ARG A 237 6.86 10.03 9.46
C ARG A 237 6.22 11.41 9.61
N THR A 238 4.99 11.58 9.13
CA THR A 238 4.32 12.89 9.08
C THR A 238 2.90 12.78 9.58
N GLU A 239 2.47 13.74 10.41
CA GLU A 239 1.11 13.84 10.94
C GLU A 239 0.03 13.83 9.86
N ARG A 240 0.32 14.40 8.67
CA ARG A 240 -0.62 14.36 7.54
C ARG A 240 -1.02 12.95 7.11
N MET A 241 -0.12 11.97 7.27
CA MET A 241 -0.38 10.57 6.93
C MET A 241 -1.20 9.86 8.01
N THR A 242 -1.10 10.29 9.27
CA THR A 242 -1.90 9.74 10.38
C THR A 242 -3.27 10.41 10.51
N ALA A 243 -3.33 11.72 10.24
CA ALA A 243 -4.56 12.52 10.28
C ALA A 243 -5.63 12.12 9.26
N GLU A 244 -5.27 11.36 8.21
CA GLU A 244 -6.26 10.74 7.33
C GLU A 244 -7.02 9.62 8.05
N TYR A 245 -6.34 8.81 8.86
CA TYR A 245 -6.97 7.75 9.67
C TYR A 245 -7.89 8.30 10.74
N SER A 246 -7.43 9.31 11.47
CA SER A 246 -8.22 9.95 12.53
C SER A 246 -9.45 10.66 11.97
N ARG A 247 -9.38 11.21 10.76
CA ARG A 247 -10.54 11.83 10.09
C ARG A 247 -11.59 10.80 9.68
N ASP A 248 -11.18 9.70 9.07
CA ASP A 248 -12.10 8.64 8.66
C ASP A 248 -12.78 8.00 9.89
N ALA A 249 -12.00 7.69 10.95
CA ALA A 249 -12.51 7.16 12.21
C ALA A 249 -13.47 8.13 12.93
N ASN A 250 -13.11 9.43 13.01
CA ASN A 250 -13.98 10.43 13.63
C ASN A 250 -15.26 10.66 12.82
N GLN A 251 -15.21 10.65 11.49
CA GLN A 251 -16.42 10.82 10.67
C GLN A 251 -17.46 9.73 10.98
N GLU A 252 -17.03 8.46 11.07
CA GLU A 252 -17.93 7.34 11.36
C GLU A 252 -18.46 7.38 12.81
N LYS A 253 -17.57 7.67 13.77
CA LYS A 253 -17.94 7.83 15.20
C LYS A 253 -18.89 9.00 15.45
N LEU A 254 -18.77 10.10 14.67
CA LEU A 254 -19.63 11.29 14.77
C LEU A 254 -20.93 11.16 13.96
N ALA A 255 -20.96 10.35 12.91
CA ALA A 255 -22.15 10.19 12.06
C ALA A 255 -23.30 9.50 12.80
N ARG A 256 -23.03 8.43 13.58
CA ARG A 256 -24.07 7.68 14.31
C ARG A 256 -24.83 8.55 15.34
N PRO A 257 -24.17 9.30 16.25
CA PRO A 257 -24.85 10.23 17.15
C PRO A 257 -25.60 11.36 16.41
N SER A 258 -25.06 11.83 15.28
CA SER A 258 -25.68 12.90 14.48
C SER A 258 -27.01 12.45 13.86
N VAL A 259 -27.08 11.23 13.33
CA VAL A 259 -28.34 10.64 12.83
C VAL A 259 -29.34 10.40 13.96
N LEU A 260 -28.88 9.91 15.13
CA LEU A 260 -29.74 9.75 16.31
C LEU A 260 -30.31 11.10 16.79
N LYS A 261 -29.51 12.16 16.79
CA LYS A 261 -29.94 13.52 17.11
C LYS A 261 -30.95 14.05 16.09
N TRP A 262 -30.73 13.80 14.80
CA TRP A 262 -31.65 14.17 13.72
C TRP A 262 -32.99 13.43 13.81
N ALA A 263 -32.98 12.12 14.06
CA ALA A 263 -34.18 11.32 14.26
C ALA A 263 -35.02 11.78 15.46
N ARG A 264 -34.35 12.19 16.56
CA ARG A 264 -35.01 12.77 17.74
C ARG A 264 -35.63 14.14 17.47
N ALA A 265 -35.00 14.96 16.62
CA ALA A 265 -35.55 16.24 16.19
C ALA A 265 -36.80 16.07 15.30
N GLY A 266 -36.81 15.07 14.40
CA GLY A 266 -37.95 14.80 13.52
C GLY A 266 -39.21 14.27 14.24
N LYS A 267 -39.07 13.61 15.40
CA LYS A 267 -40.22 13.13 16.21
C LYS A 267 -40.90 14.23 17.02
N LYS A 268 -40.17 15.26 17.45
CA LYS A 268 -40.76 16.41 18.18
C LYS A 268 -41.69 17.27 17.32
N ASN A 269 -41.47 17.31 16.00
CA ASN A 269 -42.33 18.07 15.09
C ASN A 269 -43.61 17.32 14.65
N LYS A 270 -43.79 16.04 15.04
CA LYS A 270 -44.99 15.24 14.70
C LYS A 270 -45.93 14.98 15.88
N SER A 271 -45.59 15.46 17.07
CA SER A 271 -46.38 15.28 18.30
C SER A 271 -47.06 16.59 18.76
N GLY A 272 -47.09 17.60 17.88
CA GLY A 272 -47.72 18.91 18.12
C GLY A 272 -48.64 19.37 16.99
N SER A 273 -49.25 18.44 16.25
CA SER A 273 -50.39 18.72 15.36
C SER A 273 -51.56 17.83 15.76
#